data_AF-A0A920HLU4-F1
#
_entry.id   AF-A0A920HLU4-F1
#
_cell.length_a   1.000
_cell.length_b   1.000
_cell.length_c   1.000
_cell.angle_alpha   90.00
_cell.angle_beta   90.00
_cell.angle_gamma   90.00
#
_symmetry.space_group_name_H-M   'P 1'
#
loop_
_entity.id
_entity.type
_entity.pdbx_description
1 polymer ?
#
loop_
_entity_poly.entity_id
_entity_poly.type
_entity_poly.pdbx_seq_one_letter_code
_entity_poly.pdbx_strand_id
1 'polypeptide(L)'
;MIRDVGINPTRAALINVLKEMGGHIELTEAKKVSNEEVCNILVKHSQLKGTDIGGEIIPSLIDEIPILSIAASFADGKSTISDIGELRVKESDRLNAISQGLRAIGIKNLTDKTSITIEGKTGYIDQIDNIESFDDHRIAMSF
;
A
#
# COMPACT_ATOMS: atom_id res chain seq x y z
N MET A 1 4.39 10.08 14.93
CA MET A 1 3.16 10.89 14.76
C MET A 1 3.34 11.74 13.52
N ILE A 2 2.34 11.76 12.65
CA ILE A 2 2.26 12.60 11.46
C ILE A 2 1.15 13.62 11.74
N ARG A 3 1.43 14.91 11.56
CA ARG A 3 0.51 15.98 11.93
C ARG A 3 -0.24 16.50 10.72
N ASP A 4 -1.43 17.04 10.97
CA ASP A 4 -2.24 17.75 9.99
C ASP A 4 -2.45 17.00 8.66
N VAL A 5 -2.75 15.70 8.75
CA VAL A 5 -3.02 14.83 7.59
C VAL A 5 -4.48 14.92 7.18
N GLY A 6 -4.72 15.17 5.88
CA GLY A 6 -6.05 15.12 5.29
C GLY A 6 -6.63 13.71 5.34
N ILE A 7 -7.86 13.59 5.85
CA ILE A 7 -8.58 12.30 6.00
C ILE A 7 -9.87 12.27 5.18
N ASN A 8 -9.89 12.97 4.04
CA ASN A 8 -11.00 12.91 3.10
C ASN A 8 -11.31 11.44 2.75
N PRO A 9 -12.56 10.97 2.88
CA PRO A 9 -12.92 9.56 2.65
C PRO A 9 -12.49 9.01 1.29
N THR A 10 -12.38 9.88 0.27
CA THR A 10 -11.95 9.50 -1.09
C THR A 10 -10.44 9.31 -1.25
N ARG A 11 -9.65 9.59 -0.21
CA ARG A 11 -8.17 9.53 -0.21
C ARG A 11 -7.57 8.82 1.00
N ALA A 12 -8.37 8.58 2.03
CA ALA A 12 -7.93 8.02 3.30
C ALA A 12 -8.07 6.49 3.38
N ALA A 13 -8.45 5.83 2.29
CA ALA A 13 -8.77 4.41 2.30
C ALA A 13 -7.60 3.52 2.76
N LEU A 14 -6.34 3.93 2.51
CA LEU A 14 -5.16 3.20 2.97
C LEU A 14 -5.15 3.01 4.48
N ILE A 15 -5.58 4.04 5.23
CA ILE A 15 -5.65 4.00 6.69
C ILE A 15 -6.61 2.90 7.15
N ASN A 16 -7.75 2.75 6.47
CA ASN A 16 -8.76 1.75 6.81
C ASN A 16 -8.23 0.35 6.50
N VAL A 17 -7.65 0.15 5.31
CA VAL A 17 -7.04 -1.14 4.94
C VAL A 17 -5.93 -1.54 5.92
N LEU A 18 -5.02 -0.63 6.26
CA LEU A 18 -3.96 -0.93 7.21
C LEU A 18 -4.50 -1.28 8.60
N LYS A 19 -5.58 -0.62 9.06
CA LYS A 19 -6.27 -0.99 10.31
C LYS A 19 -6.91 -2.37 10.23
N GLU A 20 -7.56 -2.71 9.13
CA GLU A 20 -8.16 -4.03 8.88
C GLU A 20 -7.09 -5.14 8.85
N MET A 21 -5.92 -4.84 8.30
CA MET A 21 -4.74 -5.71 8.38
C MET A 21 -4.18 -5.86 9.81
N GLY A 22 -4.67 -5.12 10.80
CA GLY A 22 -4.18 -5.16 12.19
C GLY A 22 -3.21 -4.02 12.55
N GLY A 23 -3.10 -3.01 11.70
CA GLY A 23 -2.25 -1.83 11.89
C GLY A 23 -2.64 -1.01 13.11
N HIS A 24 -1.68 -0.69 13.98
CA HIS A 24 -1.92 0.20 15.12
C HIS A 24 -1.86 1.66 14.67
N ILE A 25 -3.02 2.18 14.24
CA ILE A 25 -3.19 3.55 13.77
C ILE A 25 -4.29 4.27 14.57
N GLU A 26 -3.92 5.34 15.27
CA GLU A 26 -4.84 6.20 16.01
C GLU A 26 -4.98 7.56 15.31
N LEU A 27 -6.23 8.02 15.13
CA LEU A 27 -6.54 9.35 14.59
C LEU A 27 -6.89 10.26 15.77
N THR A 28 -6.25 11.41 15.86
CA THR A 28 -6.35 12.32 17.02
C THR A 28 -6.51 13.76 16.55
N GLU A 29 -7.09 14.62 17.38
CA GLU A 29 -7.21 16.06 17.10
C GLU A 29 -7.89 16.38 15.75
N ALA A 30 -8.98 15.69 15.44
CA ALA A 30 -9.74 15.93 14.21
C ALA A 30 -10.32 17.36 14.19
N LYS A 31 -10.07 18.06 13.08
CA LYS A 31 -10.50 19.44 12.84
C LYS A 31 -10.80 19.65 11.36
N LYS A 32 -11.40 20.80 11.03
CA LYS A 32 -11.58 21.24 9.64
C LYS A 32 -10.62 22.38 9.32
N VAL A 33 -9.89 22.26 8.22
CA VAL A 33 -9.00 23.30 7.68
C VAL A 33 -9.37 23.50 6.22
N SER A 34 -9.79 24.70 5.84
CA SER A 34 -10.20 25.01 4.46
C SER A 34 -11.24 24.02 3.89
N ASN A 35 -12.24 23.64 4.71
CA ASN A 35 -13.28 22.64 4.43
C ASN A 35 -12.83 21.19 4.27
N GLU A 36 -11.54 20.87 4.42
CA GLU A 36 -11.05 19.49 4.46
C GLU A 36 -10.98 18.98 5.90
N GLU A 37 -11.31 17.71 6.11
CA GLU A 37 -11.11 17.03 7.38
C GLU A 37 -9.64 16.67 7.55
N VAL A 38 -9.07 17.08 8.67
CA VAL A 38 -7.64 16.95 8.96
C VAL A 38 -7.46 16.44 10.39
N CYS A 39 -6.50 15.54 10.60
CA CYS A 39 -6.17 15.03 11.94
C CYS A 39 -4.68 14.72 12.09
N ASN A 40 -4.25 14.44 13.31
CA ASN A 40 -2.94 13.85 13.58
C ASN A 40 -3.06 12.32 13.57
N ILE A 41 -2.12 11.66 12.89
CA ILE A 41 -2.04 10.20 12.80
C ILE A 41 -0.88 9.70 13.67
N LEU A 42 -1.20 8.90 14.68
CA LEU A 42 -0.23 8.17 15.48
C LEU A 42 -0.14 6.73 14.96
N VAL A 43 1.03 6.33 14.50
CA VAL A 43 1.32 4.98 14.03
C VAL A 43 2.30 4.33 15.01
N LYS A 44 2.04 3.08 15.39
CA LYS A 44 2.94 2.23 16.19
C LYS A 44 3.23 0.94 15.44
N HIS A 45 4.31 0.26 15.80
CA HIS A 45 4.60 -1.07 15.28
C HIS A 45 3.45 -2.03 15.58
N SER A 46 3.08 -2.84 14.59
CA SER A 46 2.01 -3.84 14.66
C SER A 46 2.33 -5.00 13.73
N GLN A 47 1.89 -6.20 14.10
CA GLN A 47 1.93 -7.36 13.21
C GLN A 47 0.71 -7.31 12.29
N LEU A 48 0.95 -7.23 10.99
CA LEU A 48 -0.11 -7.20 9.99
C LEU A 48 -0.51 -8.63 9.58
N LYS A 49 -1.74 -8.79 9.13
CA LYS A 49 -2.28 -10.01 8.52
C LYS A 49 -2.64 -9.75 7.07
N GLY A 50 -2.47 -10.78 6.25
CA GLY A 50 -2.87 -10.74 4.85
C GLY A 50 -4.38 -10.51 4.71
N THR A 51 -4.77 -9.80 3.65
CA THR A 51 -6.17 -9.46 3.38
C THR A 51 -6.45 -9.35 1.89
N ASP A 52 -7.72 -9.52 1.51
CA ASP A 52 -8.18 -9.32 0.14
C ASP A 52 -8.80 -7.92 -0.01
N ILE A 53 -8.34 -7.16 -1.01
CA ILE A 53 -8.76 -5.80 -1.30
C ILE A 53 -9.22 -5.73 -2.76
N GLY A 54 -10.41 -5.17 -3.02
CA GLY A 54 -10.96 -5.04 -4.37
C GLY A 54 -12.24 -4.21 -4.39
N GLY A 55 -12.80 -4.01 -5.59
CA GLY A 55 -14.05 -3.28 -5.80
C GLY A 55 -13.97 -1.77 -5.53
N GLU A 56 -15.03 -1.22 -4.96
CA GLU A 56 -15.28 0.24 -4.84
C GLU A 56 -14.22 1.03 -4.06
N ILE A 57 -13.39 0.36 -3.26
CA ILE A 57 -12.32 1.00 -2.49
C ILE A 57 -11.09 1.34 -3.37
N ILE A 58 -10.90 0.64 -4.49
CA ILE A 58 -9.70 0.76 -5.33
C ILE A 58 -9.46 2.18 -5.86
N PRO A 59 -10.46 2.93 -6.37
CA PRO A 59 -10.24 4.30 -6.79
C PRO A 59 -9.68 5.22 -5.69
N SER A 60 -10.05 4.96 -4.43
CA SER A 60 -9.58 5.73 -3.26
C SER A 60 -8.22 5.26 -2.73
N LEU A 61 -7.68 4.16 -3.28
CA LEU A 61 -6.41 3.53 -2.92
C LEU A 61 -5.39 3.53 -4.06
N ILE A 62 -5.81 3.86 -5.29
CA ILE A 62 -5.08 3.51 -6.51
C ILE A 62 -3.61 3.96 -6.47
N ASP A 63 -3.39 5.11 -5.87
CA ASP A 63 -2.13 5.80 -5.78
C ASP A 63 -1.27 5.24 -4.62
N GLU A 64 -1.88 4.62 -3.61
CA GLU A 64 -1.25 4.03 -2.43
C GLU A 64 -0.96 2.53 -2.56
N ILE A 65 -1.37 1.89 -3.66
CA ILE A 65 -1.11 0.46 -3.91
C ILE A 65 0.39 0.11 -3.89
N PRO A 66 1.34 0.93 -4.42
CA PRO A 66 2.77 0.63 -4.30
C PRO A 66 3.22 0.41 -2.86
N ILE A 67 2.89 1.32 -1.94
CA ILE A 67 3.30 1.20 -0.53
C ILE A 67 2.47 0.16 0.22
N LEU A 68 1.20 -0.04 -0.15
CA LEU A 68 0.37 -1.11 0.41
C LEU A 68 0.93 -2.50 0.05
N SER A 69 1.53 -2.64 -1.13
CA SER A 69 2.17 -3.89 -1.56
C SER A 69 3.37 -4.25 -0.68
N ILE A 70 4.11 -3.24 -0.20
CA ILE A 70 5.19 -3.41 0.78
C ILE A 70 4.62 -3.78 2.16
N ALA A 71 3.55 -3.11 2.61
CA ALA A 71 2.89 -3.51 3.86
C ALA A 71 2.40 -4.98 3.81
N ALA A 72 1.84 -5.39 2.67
CA ALA A 72 1.42 -6.76 2.42
C ALA A 72 2.58 -7.77 2.39
N SER A 73 3.78 -7.38 1.92
CA SER A 73 4.93 -8.30 1.90
C SER A 73 5.43 -8.69 3.30
N PHE A 74 5.16 -7.86 4.31
CA PHE A 74 5.48 -8.13 5.72
C PHE A 74 4.29 -8.65 6.54
N ALA A 75 3.12 -8.81 5.92
CA ALA A 75 1.94 -9.33 6.59
C ALA A 75 1.99 -10.86 6.76
N ASP A 76 1.40 -11.38 7.82
CA ASP A 76 1.24 -12.82 8.00
C ASP A 76 0.14 -13.36 7.08
N GLY A 77 0.52 -14.22 6.13
CA GLY A 77 -0.37 -14.82 5.15
C GLY A 77 -0.32 -14.16 3.77
N LYS A 78 -1.38 -14.34 2.98
CA LYS A 78 -1.47 -13.81 1.60
C LYS A 78 -2.36 -12.59 1.57
N SER A 79 -1.97 -11.60 0.75
CA SER A 79 -2.85 -10.48 0.40
C SER A 79 -3.11 -10.48 -1.09
N THR A 80 -4.36 -10.28 -1.49
CA THR A 80 -4.73 -10.12 -2.90
C THR A 80 -5.30 -8.73 -3.11
N ILE A 81 -4.77 -8.00 -4.10
CA ILE A 81 -5.29 -6.70 -4.51
C ILE A 81 -5.82 -6.88 -5.94
N SER A 82 -7.13 -6.72 -6.11
CA SER A 82 -7.87 -6.93 -7.37
C SER A 82 -8.44 -5.62 -7.90
N ASP A 83 -8.91 -5.64 -9.16
CA ASP A 83 -9.50 -4.50 -9.86
C ASP A 83 -8.53 -3.30 -10.08
N ILE A 84 -7.23 -3.58 -10.11
CA ILE A 84 -6.16 -2.57 -10.20
C ILE A 84 -5.60 -2.40 -11.61
N GLY A 85 -6.39 -2.71 -12.64
CA GLY A 85 -5.96 -2.61 -14.04
C GLY A 85 -5.50 -1.20 -14.45
N GLU A 86 -6.05 -0.16 -13.83
CA GLU A 86 -5.70 1.23 -14.07
C GLU A 86 -4.22 1.55 -13.73
N LEU A 87 -3.58 0.78 -12.84
CA LEU A 87 -2.17 0.96 -12.50
C LEU A 87 -1.24 0.81 -13.70
N ARG A 88 -1.65 0.06 -14.73
CA ARG A 88 -0.82 -0.18 -15.92
C ARG A 88 -0.68 1.04 -16.82
N VAL A 89 -1.52 2.07 -16.63
CA VAL A 89 -1.58 3.27 -17.46
C VAL A 89 -1.32 4.56 -16.67
N LYS A 90 -0.68 4.45 -15.49
CA LYS A 90 -0.25 5.60 -14.68
C LYS A 90 1.04 6.20 -15.29
N GLU A 91 1.83 6.93 -14.48
CA GLU A 91 3.14 7.47 -14.88
C GLU A 91 4.05 6.39 -15.52
N SER A 92 3.95 5.17 -14.99
CA SER A 92 4.51 3.94 -15.55
C SER A 92 3.50 2.79 -15.45
N ASP A 93 3.86 1.59 -15.94
CA ASP A 93 3.14 0.37 -15.57
C ASP A 93 3.47 0.01 -14.11
N ARG A 94 2.79 0.67 -13.16
CA ARG A 94 3.02 0.50 -11.73
C ARG A 94 2.79 -0.93 -11.27
N LEU A 95 1.85 -1.65 -11.87
CA LEU A 95 1.58 -3.04 -11.51
C LEU A 95 2.77 -3.93 -11.86
N ASN A 96 3.35 -3.74 -13.05
CA ASN A 96 4.57 -4.43 -13.45
C ASN A 96 5.78 -4.02 -12.59
N ALA A 97 5.93 -2.73 -12.30
CA ALA A 97 7.01 -2.21 -11.47
C ALA A 97 6.97 -2.79 -10.04
N ILE A 98 5.79 -2.82 -9.41
CA ILE A 98 5.58 -3.47 -8.10
C ILE A 98 5.96 -4.95 -8.15
N SER A 99 5.45 -5.69 -9.14
CA SER A 99 5.73 -7.13 -9.26
C SER A 99 7.23 -7.42 -9.41
N GLN A 100 7.94 -6.61 -10.22
CA GLN A 100 9.38 -6.71 -10.39
C GLN A 100 10.16 -6.33 -9.12
N GLY A 101 9.82 -5.21 -8.49
CA GLY A 101 10.45 -4.76 -7.25
C GLY A 101 10.30 -5.79 -6.13
N LEU A 102 9.08 -6.34 -5.94
CA LEU A 102 8.84 -7.40 -4.95
C LEU A 102 9.70 -8.64 -5.22
N ARG A 103 9.85 -9.06 -6.48
CA ARG A 103 10.73 -10.19 -6.84
C ARG A 103 12.21 -9.89 -6.57
N ALA A 104 12.66 -8.65 -6.83
CA ALA A 104 14.04 -8.21 -6.58
C ALA A 104 14.40 -8.23 -5.08
N ILE A 105 13.41 -8.09 -4.21
CA ILE A 105 13.55 -8.22 -2.76
C ILE A 105 13.13 -9.62 -2.23
N GLY A 106 13.05 -10.62 -3.11
CA GLY A 106 12.78 -12.02 -2.73
C GLY A 106 11.32 -12.31 -2.31
N ILE A 107 10.39 -11.39 -2.52
CA ILE A 107 8.97 -11.56 -2.18
C ILE A 107 8.24 -12.23 -3.35
N LYS A 108 7.66 -13.40 -3.06
CA LYS A 108 6.83 -14.13 -4.02
C LYS A 108 5.53 -13.38 -4.25
N ASN A 109 5.22 -13.17 -5.52
CA ASN A 109 3.96 -12.60 -5.95
C ASN A 109 3.50 -13.22 -7.27
N LEU A 110 2.20 -13.23 -7.47
CA LEU A 110 1.54 -13.61 -8.72
C LEU A 110 0.72 -12.41 -9.18
N THR A 111 0.94 -11.95 -10.41
CA THR A 111 0.18 -10.84 -10.99
C THR A 111 -0.45 -11.25 -12.32
N ASP A 112 -1.65 -10.75 -12.58
CA ASP A 112 -2.29 -10.80 -13.88
C ASP A 112 -2.53 -9.37 -14.41
N LYS A 113 -3.44 -9.19 -15.37
CA LYS A 113 -3.71 -7.85 -15.95
C LYS A 113 -4.32 -6.87 -14.95
N THR A 114 -5.02 -7.33 -13.93
CA THR A 114 -5.88 -6.54 -13.05
C THR A 114 -5.72 -6.89 -11.57
N SER A 115 -4.80 -7.78 -11.20
CA SER A 115 -4.57 -8.20 -9.82
C SER A 115 -3.12 -8.48 -9.50
N ILE A 116 -2.81 -8.46 -8.20
CA ILE A 116 -1.58 -9.00 -7.62
C ILE A 116 -1.90 -9.72 -6.31
N THR A 117 -1.42 -10.95 -6.18
CA THR A 117 -1.38 -11.71 -4.92
C THR A 117 0.05 -11.72 -4.41
N ILE A 118 0.25 -11.29 -3.17
CA ILE A 118 1.55 -11.19 -2.50
C ILE A 118 1.59 -12.23 -1.38
N GLU A 119 2.62 -13.07 -1.37
CA GLU A 119 2.87 -14.00 -0.27
C GLU A 119 3.70 -13.27 0.79
N GLY A 120 3.03 -12.78 1.83
CA GLY A 120 3.67 -12.10 2.93
C GLY A 120 4.52 -13.05 3.78
N LYS A 121 5.64 -12.54 4.28
CA LYS A 121 6.54 -13.26 5.18
C LYS A 121 6.83 -12.38 6.39
N THR A 122 6.70 -12.94 7.58
CA THR A 122 7.14 -12.27 8.81
C THR A 122 8.66 -12.32 8.92
N GLY A 123 9.27 -11.22 9.36
CA GLY A 123 10.71 -11.10 9.55
C GLY A 123 11.40 -10.20 8.53
N TYR A 124 12.69 -10.46 8.28
CA TYR A 124 13.53 -9.61 7.43
C TYR A 124 13.59 -10.12 5.99
N ILE A 125 13.88 -9.18 5.10
CA ILE A 125 14.20 -9.42 3.71
C ILE A 125 15.71 -9.65 3.61
N ASP A 126 16.08 -10.84 3.14
CA ASP A 126 17.49 -11.30 3.12
C ASP A 126 18.12 -11.14 1.72
N GLN A 127 17.31 -10.80 0.70
CA GLN A 127 17.72 -10.57 -0.68
C GLN A 127 17.40 -9.13 -1.07
N ILE A 128 18.38 -8.42 -1.64
CA ILE A 128 18.18 -7.08 -2.20
C ILE A 128 18.97 -7.00 -3.50
N ASP A 129 18.26 -7.01 -4.62
CA ASP A 129 18.81 -6.68 -5.94
C ASP A 129 18.46 -5.23 -6.33
N ASN A 130 19.02 -4.76 -7.45
CA ASN A 130 18.67 -3.44 -7.99
C ASN A 130 17.19 -3.39 -8.37
N ILE A 131 16.51 -2.32 -7.94
CA ILE A 131 15.10 -2.07 -8.21
C ILE A 131 15.01 -0.92 -9.21
N GLU A 132 14.38 -1.18 -10.35
CA GLU A 132 14.10 -0.13 -11.34
C GLU A 132 12.82 0.61 -10.93
N SER A 133 12.94 1.94 -10.81
CA SER A 133 11.82 2.80 -10.45
C SER A 133 10.93 3.18 -11.63
N PHE A 134 11.45 3.03 -12.86
CA PHE A 134 10.77 3.42 -14.10
C PHE A 134 10.37 4.91 -14.11
N ASP A 135 11.21 5.76 -13.52
CA ASP A 135 10.97 7.20 -13.32
C ASP A 135 9.67 7.52 -12.55
N ASP A 136 9.11 6.54 -11.82
CA ASP A 136 7.90 6.70 -11.00
C ASP A 136 8.26 6.93 -9.54
N HIS A 137 7.96 8.14 -9.06
CA HIS A 137 8.28 8.56 -7.71
C HIS A 137 7.60 7.70 -6.64
N ARG A 138 6.42 7.13 -6.90
CA ARG A 138 5.73 6.27 -5.92
C ARG A 138 6.37 4.90 -5.82
N ILE A 139 6.92 4.38 -6.92
CA ILE A 139 7.72 3.16 -6.90
C ILE A 139 9.02 3.42 -6.14
N ALA A 140 9.74 4.50 -6.48
CA ALA A 140 11.01 4.87 -5.84
C ALA A 140 10.88 5.15 -4.33
N MET A 141 9.75 5.69 -3.87
CA MET A 141 9.52 5.93 -2.43
C MET A 141 9.07 4.67 -1.67
N SER A 142 8.49 3.69 -2.37
CA SER A 142 7.95 2.49 -1.71
C SER A 142 9.02 1.43 -1.48
N PHE A 143 9.94 1.26 -2.43
CA PHE A 143 11.03 0.29 -2.39
C PHE A 143 12.34 0.92 -1.91
#